data_AF-A0ABD0MNF4-F1
#
_entry.id   AF-A0ABD0MNF4-F1
#
_cell.length_a   1.000
_cell.length_b   1.000
_cell.length_c   1.000
_cell.angle_alpha   90.00
_cell.angle_beta   90.00
_cell.angle_gamma   90.00
#
_symmetry.space_group_name_H-M   'P 1'
#
loop_
_entity.id
_entity.type
_entity.pdbx_description
1 polymer ?
#
loop_
_entity_poly.entity_id
_entity_poly.type
_entity_poly.pdbx_seq_one_letter_code
_entity_poly.pdbx_strand_id
1 'polypeptide(L)'
;MALIHNMSEECIKSELDLFTVPPTQTAIEKNAYIEVPPLSAISDTAPLEFFIAGTGEDYIDLNNTLLFLRVKITNPNGTDIADGAPVGLINYQERQYFYKLMCHWGIG
;
A
#
# COMPACT_ATOMS: atom_id res chain seq x y z
N MET A 1 27.43 -18.03 -10.53
CA MET A 1 26.18 -18.10 -9.76
C MET A 1 25.26 -19.14 -10.40
N ALA A 2 24.36 -19.76 -9.65
CA ALA A 2 23.36 -20.67 -10.20
C ALA A 2 22.01 -19.95 -10.30
N LEU A 3 21.34 -20.12 -11.43
CA LEU A 3 19.97 -19.65 -11.63
C LEU A 3 19.00 -20.54 -10.85
N ILE A 4 17.98 -19.94 -10.25
CA ILE A 4 16.98 -20.69 -9.46
C ILE A 4 16.14 -21.60 -10.36
N HIS A 5 15.89 -21.18 -11.61
CA HIS A 5 15.17 -21.96 -12.60
C HIS A 5 15.95 -22.03 -13.91
N ASN A 6 15.98 -23.21 -14.55
CA ASN A 6 16.79 -23.44 -15.75
C ASN A 6 16.40 -22.57 -16.96
N MET A 7 15.20 -21.99 -16.95
CA MET A 7 14.73 -21.07 -18.00
C MET A 7 14.79 -19.59 -17.62
N SER A 8 15.25 -19.24 -16.41
CA SER A 8 15.39 -17.81 -16.06
C SER A 8 16.67 -17.25 -16.68
N GLU A 9 16.62 -16.07 -17.27
CA GLU A 9 17.81 -15.35 -17.70
C GLU A 9 18.39 -14.50 -16.57
N GLU A 10 19.67 -14.13 -16.69
CA GLU A 10 20.30 -13.17 -15.78
C GLU A 10 19.69 -11.78 -16.02
N CYS A 11 19.26 -11.11 -14.95
CA CYS A 11 18.65 -9.79 -14.99
C CYS A 11 19.43 -8.84 -14.07
N ILE A 12 19.71 -7.62 -14.55
CA ILE A 12 20.25 -6.53 -13.74
C ILE A 12 19.10 -5.64 -13.26
N LYS A 13 19.16 -5.21 -12.00
CA LYS A 13 18.21 -4.25 -11.45
C LYS A 13 18.39 -2.91 -12.18
N SER A 14 17.33 -2.35 -12.75
CA SER A 14 17.44 -1.14 -13.57
C SER A 14 18.02 0.06 -12.81
N GLU A 15 17.80 0.18 -11.49
CA GLU A 15 18.37 1.27 -10.69
C GLU A 15 19.88 1.15 -10.47
N LEU A 16 20.48 -0.01 -10.78
CA LEU A 16 21.93 -0.23 -10.70
C LEU A 16 22.62 -0.11 -12.06
N ASP A 17 21.85 -0.13 -13.15
CA ASP A 17 22.38 -0.02 -14.51
C ASP A 17 22.41 1.45 -14.96
N LEU A 18 23.38 2.19 -14.43
CA LEU A 18 23.42 3.65 -14.49
C LEU A 18 23.86 4.22 -15.83
N PHE A 19 24.45 3.39 -16.71
CA PHE A 19 25.13 3.86 -17.92
C PHE A 19 24.47 3.37 -19.21
N THR A 20 23.53 2.44 -19.13
CA THR A 20 22.77 1.99 -20.30
C THR A 20 21.49 2.81 -20.47
N VAL A 21 21.01 2.87 -21.70
CA VAL A 21 19.67 3.41 -21.96
C VAL A 21 18.68 2.31 -21.60
N PRO A 22 17.77 2.53 -20.61
CA PRO A 22 16.83 1.50 -20.20
C PRO A 22 15.84 1.18 -21.35
N PRO A 23 15.41 -0.09 -21.49
CA PRO A 23 14.39 -0.45 -22.45
C PRO A 23 13.06 0.24 -22.14
N THR A 24 12.26 0.50 -23.17
CA THR A 24 10.92 1.06 -22.98
C THR A 24 9.97 -0.05 -22.53
N GLN A 25 9.28 0.14 -21.41
CA GLN A 25 8.23 -0.77 -20.94
C GLN A 25 6.98 -0.62 -21.83
N THR A 26 6.65 -1.64 -22.62
CA THR A 26 5.49 -1.68 -23.52
C THR A 26 4.40 -2.67 -23.09
N ALA A 27 4.67 -3.52 -22.08
CA ALA A 27 3.74 -4.54 -21.63
C ALA A 27 2.59 -3.99 -20.76
N ILE A 28 2.83 -2.88 -20.06
CA ILE A 28 1.81 -2.20 -19.26
C ILE A 28 1.21 -1.09 -20.13
N GLU A 29 -0.01 -1.29 -20.61
CA GLU A 29 -0.71 -0.34 -21.49
C GLU A 29 -1.42 0.77 -20.72
N LYS A 30 -2.00 0.43 -19.56
CA LYS A 30 -2.77 1.34 -18.71
C LYS A 30 -2.60 0.98 -17.24
N ASN A 31 -2.72 1.97 -16.38
CA ASN A 31 -2.87 1.78 -14.94
C ASN A 31 -4.06 2.62 -14.43
N ALA A 32 -4.73 2.14 -13.39
CA ALA A 32 -5.81 2.86 -12.74
C ALA A 32 -5.87 2.49 -11.26
N TYR A 33 -6.33 3.43 -10.44
CA TYR A 33 -6.69 3.17 -9.05
C TYR A 33 -8.17 2.86 -8.96
N ILE A 34 -8.51 1.81 -8.21
CA ILE A 34 -9.89 1.42 -7.94
C ILE A 34 -10.11 1.50 -6.44
N GLU A 35 -11.15 2.21 -6.03
CA GLU A 35 -11.55 2.28 -4.63
C GLU A 35 -12.42 1.06 -4.28
N VAL A 36 -11.99 0.30 -3.27
CA VAL A 36 -12.72 -0.87 -2.77
C VAL A 36 -13.14 -0.58 -1.33
N PRO A 37 -14.46 -0.44 -1.06
CA PRO A 37 -14.93 -0.26 0.31
C PRO A 37 -14.79 -1.56 1.10
N PRO A 38 -14.73 -1.48 2.44
CA PRO A 38 -14.75 -2.67 3.27
C PRO A 38 -16.11 -3.38 3.16
N LEU A 39 -16.10 -4.71 3.28
CA LEU A 39 -17.30 -5.55 3.29
C LEU A 39 -18.17 -5.31 4.53
N SER A 40 -17.51 -4.98 5.65
CA SER A 40 -18.13 -4.87 6.97
C SER A 40 -17.95 -3.48 7.54
N ALA A 41 -18.90 -3.08 8.39
CA ALA A 41 -18.77 -1.88 9.20
C ALA A 41 -17.59 -2.03 10.19
N ILE A 42 -16.97 -0.91 10.54
CA ILE A 42 -15.87 -0.87 11.51
C ILE A 42 -16.40 -1.32 12.87
N SER A 43 -15.70 -2.27 13.50
CA SER A 43 -16.01 -2.76 14.85
C SER A 43 -14.73 -3.10 15.60
N ASP A 44 -14.80 -3.08 16.94
CA ASP A 44 -13.65 -3.39 17.79
C ASP A 44 -13.37 -4.91 17.89
N THR A 45 -14.30 -5.74 17.41
CA THR A 45 -14.30 -7.19 17.63
C THR A 45 -14.02 -8.00 16.37
N ALA A 46 -13.99 -7.37 15.18
CA ALA A 46 -13.81 -8.07 13.92
C ALA A 46 -12.77 -7.38 13.02
N PRO A 47 -12.01 -8.14 12.22
CA PRO A 47 -11.09 -7.58 11.25
C PRO A 47 -11.84 -6.81 10.16
N LEU A 48 -11.15 -5.83 9.56
CA LEU A 48 -11.64 -5.15 8.37
C LEU A 48 -11.35 -6.01 7.14
N GLU A 49 -12.38 -6.38 6.41
CA GLU A 49 -12.28 -7.27 5.25
C GLU A 49 -12.59 -6.52 3.96
N PHE A 50 -11.80 -6.78 2.92
CA PHE A 50 -11.96 -6.21 1.59
C PHE A 50 -12.04 -7.34 0.57
N PHE A 51 -12.95 -7.21 -0.39
CA PHE A 51 -13.04 -8.13 -1.52
C PHE A 51 -12.56 -7.45 -2.79
N ILE A 52 -11.39 -7.86 -3.27
CA ILE A 52 -10.82 -7.37 -4.52
C ILE A 52 -11.06 -8.45 -5.59
N ALA A 53 -12.05 -8.21 -6.44
CA ALA A 53 -12.34 -9.10 -7.56
C ALA A 53 -11.27 -8.94 -8.64
N GLY A 54 -10.67 -10.04 -9.07
CA GLY A 54 -9.83 -10.04 -10.27
C GLY A 54 -10.69 -9.82 -11.51
N THR A 55 -10.27 -8.91 -12.38
CA THR A 55 -10.77 -8.88 -13.76
C THR A 55 -9.90 -9.84 -14.55
N GLY A 56 -10.46 -10.60 -15.50
CA GLY A 56 -9.67 -11.54 -16.31
C GLY A 56 -8.62 -10.89 -17.22
N GLU A 57 -8.56 -9.56 -17.23
CA GLU A 57 -7.78 -8.74 -18.14
C GLU A 57 -6.79 -7.81 -17.42
N ASP A 58 -7.04 -7.44 -16.16
CA ASP A 58 -6.16 -6.55 -15.40
C ASP A 58 -5.45 -7.29 -14.26
N TYR A 59 -4.21 -6.87 -13.98
CA TYR A 59 -3.42 -7.37 -12.86
C TYR A 59 -3.41 -6.36 -11.71
N ILE A 60 -3.34 -6.87 -10.48
CA ILE A 60 -3.19 -6.03 -9.29
C ILE A 60 -1.69 -5.76 -9.06
N ASP A 61 -1.32 -4.49 -9.10
CA ASP A 61 0.01 -4.06 -8.69
C ASP A 61 0.08 -3.91 -7.16
N LEU A 62 0.62 -4.94 -6.50
CA LEU A 62 0.78 -4.98 -5.05
C LEU A 62 1.73 -3.87 -4.54
N ASN A 63 2.72 -3.46 -5.32
CA ASN A 63 3.62 -2.36 -4.91
C ASN A 63 2.89 -1.01 -4.88
N ASN A 64 1.81 -0.86 -5.65
CA ASN A 64 1.01 0.35 -5.73
C ASN A 64 -0.38 0.17 -5.10
N THR A 65 -0.49 -0.63 -4.05
CA THR A 65 -1.72 -0.76 -3.26
C THR A 65 -1.68 0.20 -2.06
N LEU A 66 -2.76 0.95 -1.86
CA LEU A 66 -2.89 1.97 -0.81
C LEU A 66 -4.03 1.61 0.13
N LEU A 67 -3.82 1.79 1.43
CA LEU A 67 -4.89 1.76 2.42
C LEU A 67 -5.24 3.20 2.80
N PHE A 68 -6.50 3.58 2.59
CA PHE A 68 -7.00 4.90 2.96
C PHE A 68 -7.67 4.83 4.33
N LEU A 69 -7.15 5.57 5.31
CA LEU A 69 -7.68 5.60 6.68
C LEU A 69 -7.98 7.03 7.12
N ARG A 70 -9.16 7.22 7.74
CA ARG A 70 -9.52 8.42 8.48
C ARG A 70 -9.53 8.10 9.97
N VAL A 71 -8.59 8.65 10.71
CA VAL A 71 -8.37 8.34 12.13
C VAL A 71 -8.46 9.59 12.99
N LYS A 72 -8.98 9.45 14.22
CA LYS A 72 -8.92 10.46 15.28
C LYS A 72 -8.03 9.90 16.39
N ILE A 73 -7.01 10.64 16.79
CA ILE A 73 -6.16 10.26 17.92
C ILE A 73 -6.74 10.93 19.18
N THR A 74 -6.95 10.13 20.21
CA THR A 74 -7.45 10.59 21.51
C THR A 74 -6.49 10.18 22.62
N ASN A 75 -6.61 10.81 23.78
CA ASN A 75 -5.99 10.32 25.01
C ASN A 75 -6.56 8.94 25.39
N PRO A 76 -5.90 8.18 26.30
CA PRO A 76 -6.39 6.88 26.76
C PRO A 76 -7.79 6.91 27.40
N ASN A 77 -8.22 8.08 27.89
CA ASN A 77 -9.55 8.31 28.46
C ASN A 77 -10.59 8.76 27.41
N GLY A 78 -10.26 8.74 26.12
CA GLY A 78 -11.14 9.15 25.01
C GLY A 78 -11.26 10.65 24.79
N THR A 79 -10.59 11.49 25.59
CA THR A 79 -10.61 12.95 25.40
C THR A 79 -9.71 13.39 24.25
N ASP A 80 -9.99 14.57 23.73
CA ASP A 80 -9.18 15.17 22.67
C ASP A 80 -7.74 15.41 23.13
N ILE A 81 -6.81 15.19 22.21
CA ILE A 81 -5.40 15.50 22.44
C ILE A 81 -5.22 17.02 22.43
N ALA A 82 -4.32 17.51 23.28
CA ALA A 82 -4.00 18.93 23.35
C ALA A 82 -3.45 19.44 22.00
N ASP A 83 -3.76 20.69 21.67
CA ASP A 83 -3.25 21.32 20.45
C ASP A 83 -1.71 21.32 20.43
N GLY A 84 -1.14 20.96 19.28
CA GLY A 84 0.31 20.83 19.11
C GLY A 84 0.98 19.66 19.84
N ALA A 85 0.24 18.74 20.45
CA ALA A 85 0.87 17.57 21.09
C ALA A 85 1.60 16.69 20.06
N PRO A 86 2.82 16.23 20.37
CA PRO A 86 3.55 15.34 19.47
C PRO A 86 2.87 13.97 19.44
N VAL A 87 2.30 13.62 18.29
CA VAL A 87 1.68 12.32 18.04
C VAL A 87 2.42 11.59 16.92
N GLY A 88 2.53 10.27 17.05
CA GLY A 88 3.20 9.43 16.07
C GLY A 88 2.72 7.99 16.17
N LEU A 89 2.79 7.28 15.05
CA LEU A 89 2.51 5.85 15.03
C LEU A 89 3.68 5.11 15.70
N ILE A 90 3.38 4.23 16.65
CA ILE A 90 4.39 3.54 17.47
C ILE A 90 5.04 2.38 16.70
N ASN A 91 4.48 1.97 15.56
CA ASN A 91 5.05 0.93 14.69
C ASN A 91 4.87 1.24 13.20
N TYR A 92 5.78 0.71 12.37
CA TYR A 92 5.62 0.63 10.92
C TYR A 92 4.39 -0.24 10.60
N GLN A 93 3.20 0.36 10.56
CA GLN A 93 1.95 -0.39 10.49
C GLN A 93 1.83 -1.30 9.25
N GLU A 94 2.56 -1.01 8.16
CA GLU A 94 2.19 -1.51 6.83
C GLU A 94 3.25 -2.27 6.04
N ARG A 95 4.44 -2.52 6.60
CA ARG A 95 5.61 -2.95 5.79
C ARG A 95 5.51 -4.36 5.16
N GLN A 96 4.40 -5.08 5.29
CA GLN A 96 4.23 -6.39 4.65
C GLN A 96 3.46 -6.36 3.32
N TYR A 97 2.56 -5.41 3.07
CA TYR A 97 1.72 -5.44 1.86
C TYR A 97 1.32 -4.07 1.29
N PHE A 98 1.22 -3.02 2.11
CA PHE A 98 0.84 -1.68 1.63
C PHE A 98 2.06 -0.78 1.67
N TYR A 99 2.45 -0.25 0.52
CA TYR A 99 3.64 0.58 0.41
C TYR A 99 3.43 2.00 0.93
N LYS A 100 2.17 2.45 1.07
CA LYS A 100 1.85 3.82 1.46
C LYS A 100 0.46 3.94 2.10
N LEU A 101 0.47 4.40 3.34
CA LEU A 101 -0.73 4.82 4.07
C LEU A 101 -1.08 6.26 3.71
N MET A 102 -2.32 6.49 3.28
CA MET A 102 -2.86 7.85 3.13
C MET A 102 -3.77 8.14 4.32
N CYS A 103 -3.29 8.99 5.23
CA CYS A 103 -4.08 9.51 6.35
C CYS A 103 -4.65 10.87 5.99
N HIS A 104 -5.97 11.05 6.14
CA HIS A 104 -6.61 12.35 6.11
C HIS A 104 -7.05 12.75 7.52
N TRP A 105 -6.53 13.87 8.02
CA TRP A 105 -6.85 14.41 9.35
C TRP A 105 -8.08 15.31 9.25
N GLY A 106 -9.20 14.86 9.79
CA GLY A 106 -10.39 15.68 9.95
C GLY A 106 -10.36 16.39 11.30
N ILE A 107 -10.34 17.72 11.27
CA ILE A 107 -10.67 18.55 12.44
C ILE A 107 -12.19 18.52 12.58
N GLY A 108 -12.68 17.90 13.65
CA GLY A 108 -14.09 17.93 14.06
C GLY A 108 -14.23 18.73 15.32
#